data_AF-A0A949G8D2-F1
#
_entry.id   AF-A0A949G8D2-F1
#
_cell.length_a   1.000
_cell.length_b   1.000
_cell.length_c   1.000
_cell.angle_alpha   90.00
_cell.angle_beta   90.00
_cell.angle_gamma   90.00
#
_symmetry.space_group_name_H-M   'P 1'
#
loop_
_entity.id
_entity.type
_entity.pdbx_description
1 polymer ?
#
loop_
_entity_poly.entity_id
_entity_poly.type
_entity_poly.pdbx_seq_one_letter_code
_entity_poly.pdbx_strand_id
1 'polypeptide(L)' 'MKNLLLFSYIFLTTSFAMAIEEPAFKVISKSGKFEIRQYAPYLIAQTWVEGDMDDAGSQGFRRIADFIFGNNQLPGGQAS' A
#
# COMPACT_ATOMS: atom_id res chain seq x y z
N MET A 1 -22.62 -1.10 37.38
CA MET A 1 -22.66 0.09 36.49
C MET A 1 -21.28 0.64 36.14
N LYS A 2 -20.35 0.76 37.10
CA LYS A 2 -18.98 1.26 36.88
C LYS A 2 -18.17 0.47 35.83
N ASN A 3 -18.29 -0.85 35.80
CA ASN A 3 -17.59 -1.70 34.82
C ASN A 3 -18.16 -1.57 33.40
N LEU A 4 -19.46 -1.28 33.26
CA LEU A 4 -20.11 -1.10 31.95
C LEU A 4 -19.68 0.21 31.28
N LEU A 5 -19.50 1.27 32.08
CA LEU A 5 -18.94 2.54 31.61
C LEU A 5 -17.47 2.39 31.20
N LEU A 6 -16.71 1.52 31.87
CA LEU A 6 -15.31 1.24 31.53
C LEU A 6 -15.18 0.51 30.17
N PHE A 7 -16.08 -0.46 29.89
CA PHE A 7 -16.11 -1.17 28.61
C PHE A 7 -16.48 -0.26 27.43
N SER A 8 -17.43 0.66 27.63
CA SER A 8 -17.82 1.67 26.64
C SER A 8 -16.65 2.61 26.30
N TYR A 9 -15.87 3.02 27.30
CA TYR A 9 -14.72 3.90 27.11
C TYR A 9 -13.58 3.25 26.30
N ILE A 10 -13.36 1.93 26.46
CA ILE A 10 -12.37 1.18 25.66
C ILE A 10 -12.81 1.09 24.19
N PHE A 11 -14.11 0.88 23.93
CA PHE A 11 -14.64 0.83 22.57
C PHE A 11 -14.64 2.18 21.84
N LEU A 12 -14.73 3.29 22.57
CA LEU A 12 -14.65 4.64 21.98
C LEU A 12 -13.21 5.10 21.68
N THR A 13 -12.19 4.45 22.24
CA THR A 13 -10.78 4.86 22.08
C THR A 13 -10.02 4.01 21.06
N THR A 14 -10.61 2.95 20.52
CA THR A 14 -10.05 2.21 19.38
C THR A 14 -10.15 3.05 18.11
N SER A 15 -9.15 3.89 17.88
CA SER A 15 -8.93 4.53 16.59
C SER A 15 -8.61 3.43 15.58
N PHE A 16 -9.43 3.27 14.54
CA PHE A 16 -9.02 2.51 13.37
C PHE A 16 -7.80 3.22 12.78
N ALA A 17 -6.61 2.67 12.99
CA ALA A 17 -5.43 3.14 12.29
C ALA A 17 -5.66 2.85 10.80
N MET A 18 -5.94 3.91 10.02
CA MET A 18 -5.99 3.85 8.57
C MET A 18 -4.57 3.62 8.05
N ALA A 19 -4.10 2.37 8.11
CA ALA A 19 -2.88 1.96 7.43
C ALA A 19 -3.23 1.64 5.98
N ILE A 20 -2.60 2.35 5.04
CA ILE A 20 -2.52 1.87 3.65
C ILE A 20 -1.73 0.56 3.69
N GLU A 21 -2.14 -0.43 2.90
CA GLU A 21 -1.42 -1.70 2.83
C GLU A 21 0.01 -1.45 2.30
N GLU A 22 1.00 -2.01 2.99
CA GLU A 22 2.42 -1.91 2.62
C GLU A 22 3.03 -3.31 2.50
N PRO A 23 4.01 -3.52 1.61
CA PRO A 23 4.72 -4.78 1.51
C PRO A 23 5.40 -5.13 2.84
N ALA A 24 5.17 -6.35 3.35
CA ALA A 24 5.81 -6.82 4.56
C ALA A 24 7.34 -6.90 4.41
N PHE A 25 8.07 -6.36 5.39
CA PHE A 25 9.53 -6.43 5.42
C PHE A 25 10.09 -6.69 6.82
N LYS A 26 11.33 -7.18 6.87
CA LYS A 26 12.16 -7.26 8.09
C LYS A 26 13.30 -6.26 7.99
N VAL A 27 13.55 -5.49 9.04
CA VAL A 27 14.76 -4.66 9.12
C VAL A 27 15.94 -5.56 9.51
N ILE A 28 16.92 -5.67 8.63
CA ILE A 28 18.11 -6.49 8.83
C ILE A 28 19.20 -5.72 9.58
N SER A 29 19.29 -4.41 9.33
CA SER A 29 20.22 -3.52 10.02
C SER A 29 19.75 -2.06 9.91
N LYS A 30 20.13 -1.25 10.88
CA LYS A 30 19.87 0.19 10.91
C LYS A 30 21.13 0.92 11.36
N SER A 31 21.53 1.95 10.61
CA SER A 31 22.68 2.78 10.96
C SER A 31 22.42 4.23 10.58
N GLY A 32 22.43 5.10 11.60
CA GLY A 32 22.18 6.54 11.41
C GLY A 32 20.87 6.82 10.68
N LYS A 33 20.98 7.33 9.45
CA LYS A 33 19.86 7.83 8.63
C LYS A 33 19.30 6.82 7.63
N PHE A 34 19.73 5.55 7.66
CA PHE A 34 19.23 4.53 6.73
C PHE A 34 18.98 3.18 7.39
N GLU A 35 18.20 2.36 6.69
CA GLU A 35 17.82 1.00 7.07
C GLU A 35 18.05 0.05 5.89
N ILE A 36 18.42 -1.19 6.22
CA ILE A 36 18.47 -2.30 5.27
C ILE A 36 17.23 -3.16 5.52
N ARG A 37 16.37 -3.29 4.50
CA ARG A 37 15.09 -4.01 4.58
C ARG A 37 15.11 -5.24 3.68
N GLN A 38 14.67 -6.38 4.22
CA GLN A 38 14.38 -7.59 3.45
C GLN A 38 12.88 -7.72 3.28
N TYR A 39 12.40 -7.53 2.05
CA TYR A 39 11.00 -7.70 1.70
C TYR A 39 10.66 -9.18 1.51
N ALA A 40 9.46 -9.60 1.94
CA ALA A 40 8.90 -10.89 1.56
C ALA A 40 8.60 -10.93 0.05
N PRO A 41 8.34 -12.10 -0.57
CA PRO A 41 7.80 -12.14 -1.93
C PRO A 41 6.39 -11.53 -2.00
N TYR A 42 6.12 -10.72 -3.03
CA TYR A 42 4.80 -10.13 -3.29
C TYR A 42 4.62 -9.90 -4.80
N LEU A 43 3.37 -9.69 -5.22
CA LEU A 43 3.02 -9.36 -6.59
C LEU A 43 3.09 -7.85 -6.80
N ILE A 44 3.54 -7.43 -7.99
CA ILE A 44 3.59 -6.03 -8.39
C ILE A 44 2.96 -5.83 -9.77
N ALA A 45 2.25 -4.72 -9.94
CA ALA A 45 1.96 -4.18 -11.25
C ALA A 45 3.14 -3.30 -11.67
N GLN A 46 3.71 -3.56 -12.85
CA GLN A 46 4.86 -2.84 -13.37
C GLN A 46 4.62 -2.40 -14.82
N THR A 47 5.22 -1.27 -15.21
CA THR A 47 5.17 -0.75 -16.58
C THR A 47 6.51 -0.15 -16.95
N TRP A 48 6.75 -0.03 -18.25
CA TRP A 48 7.95 0.59 -18.82
C TRP A 48 7.55 1.81 -19.65
N VAL A 49 8.29 2.90 -19.47
CA VAL A 49 8.10 4.19 -20.15
C VAL A 49 9.48 4.73 -20.52
N GLU A 50 9.55 5.54 -21.57
CA GLU A 50 10.74 6.30 -21.93
C GLU A 50 10.57 7.75 -21.44
N GLY A 51 11.69 8.43 -21.16
CA GLY A 51 11.70 9.81 -20.68
C GLY A 51 12.75 10.04 -19.59
N ASP A 52 12.87 11.28 -19.14
CA ASP A 52 13.61 11.60 -17.92
C ASP A 52 12.81 11.18 -16.67
N MET A 53 13.39 11.38 -15.49
CA MET A 53 12.82 10.92 -14.23
C MET A 53 11.41 11.49 -13.95
N ASP A 54 11.19 12.76 -14.27
CA ASP A 54 9.93 13.46 -13.95
C ASP A 54 8.82 13.08 -14.93
N ASP A 55 9.15 13.05 -16.22
CA ASP A 55 8.22 12.66 -17.28
C ASP A 55 7.88 11.17 -17.20
N ALA A 56 8.88 10.31 -17.01
CA ALA A 56 8.69 8.87 -16.85
C ALA A 56 7.89 8.57 -15.57
N GLY A 57 8.19 9.24 -14.45
CA GLY A 57 7.47 9.05 -13.20
C GLY A 57 5.97 9.34 -13.35
N SER A 58 5.64 10.48 -13.96
CA SER A 58 4.26 10.90 -14.19
C SER A 58 3.50 9.97 -15.15
N GLN A 59 4.15 9.56 -16.25
CA GLN A 59 3.56 8.65 -17.22
C GLN A 59 3.37 7.23 -16.67
N GLY A 60 4.38 6.71 -15.97
CA GLY A 60 4.33 5.40 -15.35
C GLY A 60 3.25 5.32 -14.28
N PHE A 61 3.16 6.33 -13.40
CA PHE A 61 2.12 6.39 -12.38
C PHE A 61 0.71 6.38 -12.99
N ARG A 62 0.46 7.16 -14.05
CA ARG A 62 -0.85 7.16 -14.73
C ARG A 62 -1.25 5.77 -15.22
N ARG A 63 -0.33 5.01 -15.82
CA ARG A 63 -0.62 3.64 -16.30
C ARG A 63 -0.93 2.68 -15.16
N ILE A 64 -0.17 2.76 -14.06
CA ILE A 64 -0.41 1.93 -12.88
C ILE A 64 -1.72 2.30 -12.20
N ALA A 65 -2.03 3.60 -12.07
CA ALA A 65 -3.29 4.07 -11.52
C ALA A 65 -4.49 3.59 -12.34
N ASP A 66 -4.42 3.71 -13.68
CA ASP A 66 -5.45 3.22 -14.59
C ASP A 66 -5.74 1.71 -14.40
N PHE A 67 -4.67 0.90 -14.28
CA PHE A 67 -4.80 -0.53 -13.96
C PHE A 67 -5.45 -0.77 -12.59
N ILE A 68 -5.01 -0.07 -11.54
CA ILE A 68 -5.53 -0.22 -10.16
C ILE A 68 -7.01 0.18 -10.09
N PHE A 69 -7.41 1.22 -10.82
CA PHE A 69 -8.78 1.76 -10.77
C PHE A 69 -9.76 1.10 -11.73
N GLY A 70 -9.35 0.04 -12.43
CA GLY A 70 -10.29 -0.87 -13.10
C GLY A 70 -10.03 -1.12 -14.58
N ASN A 71 -9.03 -0.49 -15.20
CA ASN A 71 -8.62 -0.84 -16.56
C ASN A 71 -7.75 -2.12 -16.57
N ASN A 72 -8.34 -3.21 -16.09
CA ASN A 72 -7.75 -4.54 -16.05
C ASN A 72 -8.81 -5.59 -16.44
N GLN A 73 -8.35 -6.79 -16.77
CA GLN A 73 -9.24 -7.90 -17.10
C GLN A 73 -9.42 -8.79 -15.87
N LEU A 74 -10.67 -8.95 -15.44
CA LEU A 74 -11.01 -9.90 -14.39
C LEU A 74 -10.99 -11.32 -14.97
N PRO A 75 -10.56 -12.32 -14.19
CA PRO A 75 -10.69 -13.71 -14.60
C PRO A 75 -12.15 -14.05 -14.93
N GLY A 76 -12.46 -14.23 -16.23
CA GLY A 76 -13.79 -14.62 -16.71
C GLY A 76 -14.77 -13.49 -17.07
N GLY A 77 -14.36 -12.20 -17.09
CA GLY A 77 -15.23 -11.07 -17.42
C GLY A 77 -14.61 -10.07 -18.40
N GLN A 78 -15.41 -9.59 -19.36
CA GLN A 78 -15.02 -8.52 -20.29
C GLN A 78 -14.87 -7.19 -19.53
N ALA A 79 -13.79 -6.45 -19.83
CA ALA A 79 -13.52 -5.13 -19.24
C ALA A 79 -14.67 -4.16 -19.53
N SER A 80 -15.06 -3.39 -18.52
CA SER A 80 -16.14 -2.39 -18.57
C SER A 80 -15.81 -1.20 -19.45
#